data_AF-A0A7C7WQD2-F1
#
_entry.id   AF-A0A7C7WQD2-F1
#
_cell.length_a   1.000
_cell.length_b   1.000
_cell.length_c   1.000
_cell.angle_alpha   90.00
_cell.angle_beta   90.00
_cell.angle_gamma   90.00
#
_symmetry.space_group_name_H-M   'P 1'
#
loop_
_entity.id
_entity.type
_entity.pdbx_description
1 polymer ?
#
loop_
_entity_poly.entity_id
_entity_poly.type
_entity_poly.pdbx_seq_one_letter_code
_entity_poly.pdbx_strand_id
1 'polypeptide(L)'
;MSGPRIVHPPRGTQLHCKNWLLEAPFRMIQHNLDPDVAGEPDKLIVYGGRGKAARNWEAFDAILETLQKMDVDETLLIQSGKPVAVFKSHPDAPRVLIANSNLVPKWANWEHFDELDAKGLMMYGQMTAGSWIYIGTQGILQGTYETLASLATQQGWTSLKGKFVLTAGLGEMGGAQPLAIAMNEGVGLVVEIDPHRIQRRLETAYLDVVADDLDDALRRVEESTAKGEGISIGLLGNAADILPELVRRGVTPDVVTDQTSAHDPLYYYPRGMTFDEAIALRQSDPETFKAQAMESMARHVEAMLAFQQRGAITFDYGNNLRQMAYDEGVKNAFDYPGFVPAYIRPLFCEGKGPFRWVALSGNPE
;
A
#
# COMPACT_ATOMS: atom_id res chain seq x y z
N MET A 1 -26.47 15.76 7.97
CA MET A 1 -26.29 15.33 6.57
C MET A 1 -25.07 14.44 6.55
N SER A 2 -25.17 13.25 5.97
CA SER A 2 -24.03 12.35 5.76
C SER A 2 -23.03 13.02 4.81
N GLY A 3 -21.76 13.10 5.20
CA GLY A 3 -20.73 13.75 4.40
C GLY A 3 -19.34 13.70 5.04
N PRO A 4 -18.32 14.21 4.31
CA PRO A 4 -16.93 14.26 4.75
C PRO A 4 -16.77 14.93 6.11
N ARG A 5 -16.01 14.28 6.98
CA ARG A 5 -15.68 14.76 8.32
C ARG A 5 -14.49 14.01 8.88
N ILE A 6 -13.80 14.63 9.83
CA ILE A 6 -12.78 13.97 10.63
C ILE A 6 -13.44 12.87 11.46
N VAL A 7 -12.87 11.67 11.40
CA VAL A 7 -13.33 10.49 12.12
C VAL A 7 -12.22 10.04 13.07
N HIS A 8 -12.57 9.77 14.32
CA HIS A 8 -11.68 9.13 15.28
C HIS A 8 -12.43 7.97 15.95
N PRO A 9 -11.77 6.85 16.25
CA PRO A 9 -12.38 5.78 17.02
C PRO A 9 -12.59 6.24 18.47
N PRO A 10 -13.74 5.93 19.10
CA PRO A 10 -13.91 6.09 20.53
C PRO A 10 -12.83 5.34 21.32
N ARG A 11 -12.41 5.91 22.45
CA ARG A 11 -11.36 5.38 23.33
C ARG A 11 -11.91 5.07 24.73
N GLY A 12 -11.13 4.37 25.54
CA GLY A 12 -11.50 4.00 26.91
C GLY A 12 -12.54 2.88 26.98
N THR A 13 -13.16 2.71 28.15
CA THR A 13 -14.01 1.56 28.49
C THR A 13 -15.51 1.78 28.26
N GLN A 14 -15.93 3.01 27.91
CA GLN A 14 -17.33 3.31 27.62
C GLN A 14 -17.77 2.67 26.30
N LEU A 15 -18.85 1.88 26.34
CA LEU A 15 -19.43 1.25 25.16
C LEU A 15 -20.45 2.18 24.47
N HIS A 16 -20.49 2.11 23.14
CA HIS A 16 -21.51 2.72 22.28
C HIS A 16 -22.44 1.65 21.68
N CYS A 17 -21.97 0.41 21.61
CA CYS A 17 -22.74 -0.77 21.20
C CYS A 17 -23.11 -1.65 22.42
N LYS A 18 -24.00 -2.62 22.23
CA LYS A 18 -24.52 -3.45 23.35
C LYS A 18 -23.46 -4.33 24.03
N ASN A 19 -22.36 -4.65 23.36
CA ASN A 19 -21.23 -5.39 23.94
C ASN A 19 -19.91 -5.08 23.21
N TRP A 20 -18.80 -5.64 23.71
CA TRP A 20 -17.48 -5.48 23.11
C TRP A 20 -17.32 -6.11 21.72
N LEU A 21 -18.06 -7.18 21.40
CA LEU A 21 -17.99 -7.82 20.08
C LEU A 21 -18.62 -6.97 18.97
N LEU A 22 -19.57 -6.09 19.31
CA LEU A 22 -20.14 -5.07 18.41
C LEU A 22 -19.33 -3.77 18.45
N GLU A 23 -18.82 -3.38 19.63
CA GLU A 23 -17.98 -2.18 19.80
C GLU A 23 -16.66 -2.29 19.03
N ALA A 24 -16.05 -3.48 18.96
CA ALA A 24 -14.79 -3.69 18.26
C ALA A 24 -14.87 -3.30 16.76
N PRO A 25 -15.76 -3.87 15.92
CA PRO A 25 -15.90 -3.42 14.54
C PRO A 25 -16.37 -1.96 14.43
N PHE A 26 -17.18 -1.47 15.38
CA PHE A 26 -17.60 -0.06 15.43
C PHE A 26 -16.40 0.90 15.59
N ARG A 27 -15.47 0.59 16.48
CA ARG A 27 -14.22 1.36 16.64
C ARG A 27 -13.29 1.14 15.45
N MET A 28 -13.16 -0.08 14.97
CA MET A 28 -12.18 -0.40 13.93
C MET A 28 -12.50 0.21 12.56
N ILE A 29 -13.77 0.32 12.16
CA ILE A 29 -14.11 1.05 10.91
C ILE A 29 -13.77 2.54 11.03
N GLN A 30 -13.91 3.13 12.22
CA GLN A 30 -13.54 4.50 12.49
C GLN A 30 -12.01 4.68 12.56
N HIS A 31 -11.29 3.72 13.16
CA HIS A 31 -9.82 3.69 13.17
C HIS A 31 -9.26 3.65 11.74
N ASN A 32 -9.87 2.86 10.86
CA ASN A 32 -9.50 2.81 9.45
C ASN A 32 -9.64 4.17 8.73
N LEU A 33 -10.37 5.14 9.27
CA LEU A 33 -10.57 6.48 8.71
C LEU A 33 -9.94 7.59 9.57
N ASP A 34 -9.19 7.23 10.60
CA ASP A 34 -8.46 8.20 11.41
C ASP A 34 -7.42 8.92 10.52
N PRO A 35 -7.32 10.26 10.53
CA PRO A 35 -6.32 10.99 9.74
C PRO A 35 -4.87 10.56 9.98
N ASP A 36 -4.57 10.07 11.18
CA ASP A 36 -3.24 9.55 11.53
C ASP A 36 -2.98 8.16 10.90
N VAL A 37 -4.03 7.53 10.36
CA VAL A 37 -4.00 6.16 9.84
C VAL A 37 -4.23 6.14 8.33
N ALA A 38 -5.35 6.67 7.84
CA ALA A 38 -5.75 6.65 6.44
C ALA A 38 -4.99 7.64 5.56
N GLY A 39 -4.88 7.32 4.27
CA GLY A 39 -4.29 8.23 3.27
C GLY A 39 -5.22 9.38 2.85
N GLU A 40 -6.50 9.11 2.54
CA GLU A 40 -7.47 10.14 2.11
C GLU A 40 -8.84 9.90 2.79
N PRO A 41 -8.96 10.10 4.12
CA PRO A 41 -10.14 9.71 4.90
C PRO A 41 -11.42 10.46 4.51
N ASP A 42 -11.34 11.71 4.03
CA ASP A 42 -12.50 12.47 3.55
C ASP A 42 -13.21 11.80 2.36
N LYS A 43 -12.48 10.99 1.59
CA LYS A 43 -12.98 10.17 0.48
C LYS A 43 -13.24 8.72 0.89
N LEU A 44 -13.16 8.42 2.18
CA LEU A 44 -13.21 7.09 2.79
C LEU A 44 -12.07 6.15 2.38
N ILE A 45 -11.03 6.69 1.73
CA ILE A 45 -9.90 5.90 1.21
C ILE A 45 -8.88 5.70 2.32
N VAL A 46 -8.61 4.43 2.61
CA VAL A 46 -7.64 4.00 3.62
C VAL A 46 -6.26 3.87 2.99
N TYR A 47 -6.09 3.02 1.96
CA TYR A 47 -4.81 2.81 1.28
C TYR A 47 -4.95 2.11 -0.09
N GLY A 48 -3.83 1.96 -0.81
CA GLY A 48 -3.70 1.09 -1.97
C GLY A 48 -4.47 1.58 -3.20
N GLY A 49 -4.26 2.84 -3.57
CA GLY A 49 -5.07 3.52 -4.59
C GLY A 49 -6.39 4.00 -3.98
N ARG A 50 -7.50 3.33 -4.33
CA ARG A 50 -8.87 3.67 -3.90
C ARG A 50 -9.50 2.66 -2.93
N GLY A 51 -8.70 1.97 -2.13
CA GLY A 51 -9.19 1.03 -1.12
C GLY A 51 -9.96 1.76 -0.02
N LYS A 52 -11.28 1.54 0.10
CA LYS A 52 -12.16 2.28 1.01
C LYS A 52 -12.65 1.46 2.21
N ALA A 53 -12.99 2.15 3.30
CA ALA A 53 -13.60 1.55 4.50
C ALA A 53 -15.11 1.29 4.35
N ALA A 54 -15.81 2.16 3.62
CA ALA A 54 -17.23 2.07 3.30
C ALA A 54 -17.50 2.64 1.90
N ARG A 55 -18.62 2.26 1.29
CA ARG A 55 -18.91 2.60 -0.12
C ARG A 55 -18.99 4.12 -0.34
N ASN A 56 -19.71 4.78 0.55
CA ASN A 56 -19.95 6.21 0.59
C ASN A 56 -20.32 6.61 2.02
N TRP A 57 -20.45 7.92 2.28
CA TRP A 57 -20.71 8.43 3.64
C TRP A 57 -22.05 7.99 4.21
N GLU A 58 -23.08 7.84 3.38
CA GLU A 58 -24.37 7.29 3.81
C GLU A 58 -24.23 5.84 4.29
N ALA A 59 -23.49 5.00 3.56
CA ALA A 59 -23.21 3.64 3.96
C ALA A 59 -22.37 3.58 5.25
N PHE A 60 -21.39 4.46 5.40
CA PHE A 60 -20.60 4.57 6.63
C PHE A 60 -21.47 4.87 7.84
N ASP A 61 -22.33 5.90 7.75
CA ASP A 61 -23.24 6.29 8.83
C ASP A 61 -24.23 5.16 9.17
N ALA A 62 -24.79 4.50 8.15
CA ALA A 62 -25.69 3.37 8.32
C ALA A 62 -25.00 2.17 8.98
N ILE A 63 -23.71 1.92 8.71
CA ILE A 63 -22.94 0.86 9.38
C ILE A 63 -22.82 1.16 10.88
N LEU A 64 -22.43 2.39 11.23
CA LEU A 64 -22.28 2.80 12.62
C LEU A 64 -23.61 2.71 13.39
N GLU A 65 -24.69 3.22 12.80
CA GLU A 65 -26.02 3.17 13.39
C GLU A 65 -26.51 1.72 13.57
N THR A 66 -26.24 0.86 12.59
CA THR A 66 -26.64 -0.56 12.66
C THR A 66 -25.88 -1.28 13.78
N LEU A 67 -24.56 -1.13 13.86
CA LEU A 67 -23.75 -1.76 14.92
C LEU A 67 -24.18 -1.36 16.34
N GLN A 68 -24.60 -0.10 16.53
CA GLN A 68 -25.11 0.37 17.82
C GLN A 68 -26.45 -0.28 18.20
N LYS A 69 -27.31 -0.57 17.23
CA LYS A 69 -28.68 -1.08 17.44
C LYS A 69 -28.78 -2.60 17.48
N MET A 70 -27.85 -3.32 16.85
CA MET A 70 -27.85 -4.78 16.76
C MET A 70 -27.89 -5.46 18.12
N ASP A 71 -28.57 -6.60 18.20
CA ASP A 71 -28.52 -7.55 19.32
C ASP A 71 -27.27 -8.44 19.26
N VAL A 72 -26.92 -9.04 20.39
CA VAL A 72 -25.67 -9.79 20.58
C VAL A 72 -25.63 -11.12 19.81
N ASP A 73 -26.79 -11.61 19.37
CA ASP A 73 -26.99 -12.81 18.58
C ASP A 73 -27.35 -12.51 17.11
N GLU A 74 -27.11 -11.28 16.65
CA GLU A 74 -27.30 -10.87 15.26
C GLU A 74 -25.97 -10.79 14.48
N THR A 75 -26.08 -10.85 13.14
CA THR A 75 -24.99 -10.71 12.20
C THR A 75 -25.35 -9.70 11.10
N LEU A 76 -24.51 -8.68 10.92
CA LEU A 76 -24.58 -7.68 9.84
C LEU A 76 -23.91 -8.21 8.58
N LEU A 77 -24.59 -8.06 7.44
CA LEU A 77 -24.01 -8.33 6.13
C LEU A 77 -23.57 -7.02 5.46
N ILE A 78 -22.29 -6.93 5.12
CA ILE A 78 -21.71 -5.86 4.32
C ILE A 78 -21.44 -6.37 2.90
N GLN A 79 -22.05 -5.72 1.92
CA GLN A 79 -21.80 -5.98 0.50
C GLN A 79 -21.09 -4.77 -0.10
N SER A 80 -19.85 -4.94 -0.58
CA SER A 80 -19.01 -3.86 -1.12
C SER A 80 -19.15 -2.55 -0.34
N GLY A 81 -18.87 -2.61 0.97
CA GLY A 81 -18.90 -1.46 1.88
C GLY A 81 -20.28 -0.86 2.19
N LYS A 82 -21.38 -1.56 1.88
CA LYS A 82 -22.75 -1.13 2.20
C LYS A 82 -23.42 -2.12 3.17
N PRO A 83 -24.08 -1.65 4.24
CA PRO A 83 -24.87 -2.52 5.12
C PRO A 83 -26.18 -2.90 4.41
N VAL A 84 -26.39 -4.18 4.13
CA VAL A 84 -27.53 -4.64 3.31
C VAL A 84 -28.57 -5.44 4.07
N ALA A 85 -28.20 -6.10 5.17
CA ALA A 85 -29.13 -6.86 5.99
C ALA A 85 -28.53 -7.15 7.37
N VAL A 86 -29.41 -7.37 8.34
CA VAL A 86 -29.11 -7.96 9.64
C VAL A 86 -29.96 -9.21 9.79
N PHE A 87 -29.34 -10.33 10.16
CA PHE A 87 -30.04 -11.58 10.43
C PHE A 87 -29.72 -12.06 11.83
N LYS A 88 -30.71 -12.70 12.46
CA LYS A 88 -30.47 -13.48 13.68
C LYS A 88 -29.59 -14.68 13.37
N SER A 89 -28.54 -14.86 14.17
CA SER A 89 -27.62 -15.99 14.13
C SER A 89 -27.51 -16.61 15.53
N HIS A 90 -26.37 -16.51 16.19
CA HIS A 90 -26.14 -16.95 17.57
C HIS A 90 -24.92 -16.24 18.17
N PRO A 91 -24.76 -16.20 19.51
CA PRO A 91 -23.67 -15.44 20.16
C PRO A 91 -22.25 -15.79 19.70
N ASP A 92 -21.98 -17.05 19.34
CA ASP A 92 -20.65 -17.48 18.88
C ASP A 92 -20.38 -17.24 17.37
N ALA A 93 -21.36 -16.76 16.61
CA ALA A 93 -21.17 -16.41 15.20
C ALA A 93 -20.38 -15.09 15.05
N PRO A 94 -19.85 -14.78 13.86
CA PRO A 94 -19.36 -13.44 13.54
C PRO A 94 -20.47 -12.39 13.67
N ARG A 95 -20.14 -11.23 14.24
CA ARG A 95 -21.05 -10.06 14.28
C ARG A 95 -21.20 -9.38 12.93
N VAL A 96 -20.19 -9.47 12.07
CA VAL A 96 -20.18 -8.87 10.74
C VAL A 96 -19.60 -9.86 9.73
N LEU A 97 -20.28 -10.04 8.60
CA LEU A 97 -19.79 -10.78 7.44
C LEU A 97 -19.65 -9.82 6.27
N ILE A 98 -18.49 -9.84 5.61
CA ILE A 98 -18.11 -8.85 4.61
C ILE A 98 -17.75 -9.54 3.30
N ALA A 99 -18.38 -9.11 2.21
CA ALA A 99 -18.03 -9.50 0.85
C ALA A 99 -17.85 -8.25 -0.01
N ASN A 100 -16.59 -7.86 -0.25
CA ASN A 100 -16.25 -6.67 -1.01
C ASN A 100 -15.64 -7.02 -2.37
N SER A 101 -15.97 -6.23 -3.39
CA SER A 101 -15.29 -6.20 -4.69
C SER A 101 -15.37 -7.50 -5.53
N ASN A 102 -16.18 -8.48 -5.12
CA ASN A 102 -16.34 -9.72 -5.86
C ASN A 102 -17.07 -9.48 -7.18
N LEU A 103 -16.48 -9.95 -8.28
CA LEU A 103 -17.07 -9.97 -9.62
C LEU A 103 -16.97 -11.38 -10.19
N VAL A 104 -17.95 -11.74 -11.03
CA VAL A 104 -17.89 -13.01 -11.76
C VAL A 104 -16.66 -12.98 -12.68
N PRO A 105 -15.85 -14.05 -12.80
CA PRO A 105 -14.50 -13.97 -13.37
C PRO A 105 -14.39 -13.31 -14.75
N LYS A 106 -15.37 -13.51 -15.64
CA LYS A 106 -15.37 -12.89 -16.98
C LYS A 106 -15.43 -11.36 -16.94
N TRP A 107 -15.96 -10.79 -15.85
CA TRP A 107 -16.14 -9.36 -15.61
C TRP A 107 -15.19 -8.83 -14.53
N ALA A 108 -14.26 -9.63 -14.01
CA ALA A 108 -13.33 -9.24 -12.96
C ALA A 108 -12.17 -8.42 -13.52
N ASN A 109 -12.47 -7.21 -14.02
CA ASN A 109 -11.51 -6.25 -14.56
C ASN A 109 -11.88 -4.83 -14.13
N TRP A 110 -10.94 -3.89 -14.28
CA TRP A 110 -11.10 -2.50 -13.85
C TRP A 110 -12.18 -1.75 -14.65
N GLU A 111 -12.33 -2.00 -15.95
CA GLU A 111 -13.34 -1.35 -16.78
C GLU A 111 -14.76 -1.60 -16.24
N HIS A 112 -15.11 -2.87 -15.97
CA HIS A 112 -16.41 -3.20 -15.41
C HIS A 112 -16.55 -2.78 -13.94
N PHE A 113 -15.46 -2.84 -13.17
CA PHE A 113 -15.45 -2.28 -11.82
C PHE A 113 -15.83 -0.79 -11.83
N ASP A 114 -15.23 0.00 -12.72
CA ASP A 114 -15.43 1.45 -12.84
C ASP A 114 -16.85 1.79 -13.28
N GLU A 115 -17.40 1.01 -14.23
CA GLU A 115 -18.79 1.12 -14.64
C GLU A 115 -19.76 0.95 -13.45
N LEU A 116 -19.50 0.00 -12.56
CA LEU A 116 -20.32 -0.26 -11.37
C LEU A 116 -20.09 0.78 -10.27
N ASP A 117 -18.86 1.25 -10.07
CA ASP A 117 -18.53 2.31 -9.10
C ASP A 117 -19.23 3.62 -9.47
N ALA A 118 -19.23 3.99 -10.75
CA ALA A 118 -19.94 5.15 -11.28
C ALA A 118 -21.47 5.08 -11.05
N LYS A 119 -22.05 3.87 -10.97
CA LYS A 119 -23.46 3.64 -10.63
C LYS A 119 -23.72 3.55 -9.12
N GLY A 120 -22.70 3.72 -8.27
CA GLY A 120 -22.79 3.57 -6.81
C GLY A 120 -22.97 2.12 -6.34
N LEU A 121 -22.63 1.14 -7.18
CA LEU A 121 -22.82 -0.29 -6.93
C LEU A 121 -21.57 -0.99 -6.42
N MET A 122 -20.42 -0.32 -6.44
CA MET A 122 -19.13 -0.93 -6.16
C MET A 122 -18.33 -0.17 -5.10
N MET A 123 -17.39 -0.89 -4.49
CA MET A 123 -16.34 -0.35 -3.62
C MET A 123 -15.13 -1.25 -3.77
N TYR A 124 -13.94 -0.66 -3.83
CA TYR A 124 -12.69 -1.42 -3.75
C TYR A 124 -12.32 -1.63 -2.29
N GLY A 125 -12.36 -2.88 -1.82
CA GLY A 125 -12.09 -3.22 -0.42
C GLY A 125 -10.61 -3.33 -0.08
N GLN A 126 -9.73 -3.40 -1.08
CA GLN A 126 -8.35 -3.85 -0.87
C GLN A 126 -8.37 -5.15 -0.01
N MET A 127 -7.44 -5.32 0.92
CA MET A 127 -7.42 -6.39 1.90
C MET A 127 -8.02 -5.87 3.21
N THR A 128 -7.34 -4.93 3.87
CA THR A 128 -7.70 -4.49 5.23
C THR A 128 -8.45 -3.17 5.30
N ALA A 129 -8.64 -2.49 4.16
CA ALA A 129 -9.40 -1.24 4.09
C ALA A 129 -10.89 -1.51 4.31
N GLY A 130 -11.51 -2.36 3.49
CA GLY A 130 -12.92 -2.70 3.56
C GLY A 130 -13.26 -3.75 4.63
N SER A 131 -12.27 -4.31 5.31
CA SER A 131 -12.44 -5.29 6.39
C SER A 131 -12.07 -4.75 7.78
N TRP A 132 -11.76 -3.45 7.87
CA TRP A 132 -11.62 -2.71 9.13
C TRP A 132 -10.52 -3.27 10.06
N ILE A 133 -9.31 -3.48 9.52
CA ILE A 133 -8.17 -3.95 10.32
C ILE A 133 -6.83 -3.38 9.83
N TYR A 134 -6.89 -2.20 9.25
CA TYR A 134 -5.71 -1.45 8.86
C TYR A 134 -5.17 -0.69 10.07
N ILE A 135 -3.85 -0.70 10.26
CA ILE A 135 -3.16 -0.15 11.44
C ILE A 135 -2.04 0.81 11.02
N GLY A 136 -2.26 1.51 9.91
CA GLY A 136 -1.23 2.35 9.29
C GLY A 136 -0.13 1.52 8.63
N THR A 137 0.96 2.21 8.31
CA THR A 137 2.15 1.67 7.66
C THR A 137 2.75 0.45 8.37
N GLN A 138 2.57 0.35 9.70
CA GLN A 138 3.07 -0.77 10.51
C GLN A 138 2.53 -2.13 10.04
N GLY A 139 1.32 -2.16 9.47
CA GLY A 139 0.65 -3.40 9.08
C GLY A 139 1.40 -4.25 8.04
N ILE A 140 2.36 -3.67 7.31
CA ILE A 140 3.24 -4.40 6.37
C ILE A 140 4.72 -4.37 6.78
N LEU A 141 5.10 -3.54 7.75
CA LEU A 141 6.50 -3.31 8.11
C LEU A 141 7.27 -4.60 8.38
N GLN A 142 6.73 -5.50 9.20
CA GLN A 142 7.37 -6.78 9.48
C GLN A 142 7.52 -7.63 8.21
N GLY A 143 6.50 -7.67 7.34
CA GLY A 143 6.58 -8.42 6.09
C GLY A 143 7.70 -7.91 5.16
N THR A 144 7.86 -6.58 5.08
CA THR A 144 8.94 -5.95 4.31
C THR A 144 10.31 -6.19 4.93
N TYR A 145 10.40 -6.08 6.26
CA TYR A 145 11.61 -6.42 7.00
C TYR A 145 12.03 -7.87 6.76
N GLU A 146 11.13 -8.84 6.91
CA GLU A 146 11.40 -10.27 6.71
C GLU A 146 11.75 -10.61 5.27
N THR A 147 11.16 -9.91 4.30
CA THR A 147 11.51 -10.07 2.88
C THR A 147 12.97 -9.72 2.65
N LEU A 148 13.41 -8.57 3.17
CA LEU A 148 14.78 -8.08 3.04
C LEU A 148 15.78 -8.91 3.88
N ALA A 149 15.40 -9.31 5.09
CA ALA A 149 16.21 -10.17 5.95
C ALA A 149 16.42 -11.57 5.34
N SER A 150 15.35 -12.16 4.79
CA SER A 150 15.46 -13.43 4.06
C SER A 150 16.30 -13.28 2.80
N LEU A 151 16.17 -12.17 2.06
CA LEU A 151 17.02 -11.88 0.90
C LEU A 151 18.50 -11.85 1.32
N ALA A 152 18.86 -11.06 2.33
CA ALA A 152 20.24 -10.96 2.82
C ALA A 152 20.80 -12.34 3.20
N THR A 153 20.03 -13.12 3.96
CA THR A 153 20.40 -14.48 4.36
C THR A 153 20.64 -15.40 3.16
N GLN A 154 19.77 -15.38 2.14
CA GLN A 154 19.91 -16.21 0.94
C GLN A 154 21.13 -15.83 0.09
N GLN A 155 21.58 -14.58 0.17
CA GLN A 155 22.80 -14.11 -0.51
C GLN A 155 24.08 -14.39 0.29
N GLY A 156 23.96 -14.98 1.49
CA GLY A 156 25.09 -15.17 2.40
C GLY A 156 25.57 -13.88 3.06
N TRP A 157 24.74 -12.84 3.08
CA TRP A 157 25.02 -11.59 3.79
C TRP A 157 24.51 -11.69 5.23
N THR A 158 25.25 -11.11 6.17
CA THR A 158 24.81 -11.03 7.57
C THR A 158 23.60 -10.11 7.73
N SER A 159 23.55 -9.03 6.94
CA SER A 159 22.48 -8.04 6.86
C SER A 159 22.61 -7.27 5.55
N LEU A 160 21.85 -6.18 5.37
CA LEU A 160 22.01 -5.24 4.26
C LEU A 160 23.09 -4.19 4.52
N LYS A 161 23.95 -4.35 5.54
CA LYS A 161 25.01 -3.40 5.83
C LYS A 161 25.92 -3.13 4.63
N GLY A 162 26.04 -1.84 4.27
CA GLY A 162 26.81 -1.39 3.12
C GLY A 162 26.15 -1.74 1.77
N LYS A 163 24.88 -2.15 1.76
CA LYS A 163 24.11 -2.47 0.56
C LYS A 163 23.18 -1.34 0.19
N PHE A 164 23.12 -1.06 -1.12
CA PHE A 164 22.21 -0.09 -1.70
C PHE A 164 20.93 -0.78 -2.19
N VAL A 165 19.79 -0.40 -1.61
CA VAL A 165 18.45 -0.81 -2.03
C VAL A 165 17.75 0.34 -2.74
N LEU A 166 17.32 0.11 -3.97
CA LEU A 166 16.53 1.06 -4.77
C LEU A 166 15.08 0.60 -4.85
N THR A 167 14.13 1.49 -4.56
CA THR A 167 12.70 1.22 -4.74
C THR A 167 11.90 2.50 -5.00
N ALA A 168 10.60 2.37 -5.19
CA ALA A 168 9.67 3.49 -5.34
C ALA A 168 8.34 3.26 -4.61
N GLY A 169 7.65 4.37 -4.35
CA GLY A 169 6.36 4.43 -3.67
C GLY A 169 6.48 4.58 -2.15
N LEU A 170 6.07 5.74 -1.62
CA LEU A 170 5.96 6.08 -0.20
C LEU A 170 4.49 6.24 0.22
N GLY A 171 3.60 5.43 -0.36
CA GLY A 171 2.21 5.38 0.06
C GLY A 171 2.01 4.76 1.44
N GLU A 172 0.75 4.53 1.78
CA GLU A 172 0.34 3.91 3.05
C GLU A 172 0.99 2.55 3.34
N MET A 173 1.27 1.73 2.31
CA MET A 173 2.05 0.49 2.45
C MET A 173 3.51 0.68 2.03
N GLY A 174 3.73 1.38 0.91
CA GLY A 174 5.04 1.75 0.34
C GLY A 174 5.99 2.43 1.33
N GLY A 175 5.44 3.25 2.22
CA GLY A 175 6.17 3.96 3.24
C GLY A 175 6.81 3.08 4.30
N ALA A 176 6.53 1.77 4.33
CA ALA A 176 7.22 0.84 5.23
C ALA A 176 8.61 0.44 4.72
N GLN A 177 8.85 0.57 3.41
CA GLN A 177 10.11 0.19 2.76
C GLN A 177 11.36 0.87 3.35
N PRO A 178 11.38 2.21 3.54
CA PRO A 178 12.60 2.89 3.96
C PRO A 178 13.02 2.45 5.38
N LEU A 179 12.09 2.40 6.33
CA LEU A 179 12.35 1.87 7.68
C LEU A 179 12.75 0.39 7.66
N ALA A 180 12.11 -0.46 6.85
CA ALA A 180 12.47 -1.88 6.75
C ALA A 180 13.89 -2.09 6.20
N ILE A 181 14.34 -1.25 5.27
CA ILE A 181 15.71 -1.25 4.74
C ILE A 181 16.69 -0.83 5.84
N ALA A 182 16.43 0.29 6.53
CA ALA A 182 17.29 0.79 7.60
C ALA A 182 17.38 -0.17 8.80
N MET A 183 16.27 -0.84 9.17
CA MET A 183 16.24 -1.89 10.20
C MET A 183 17.08 -3.12 9.83
N ASN A 184 17.30 -3.36 8.52
CA ASN A 184 18.23 -4.37 8.02
C ASN A 184 19.66 -3.81 7.80
N GLU A 185 19.97 -2.63 8.35
CA GLU A 185 21.24 -1.91 8.21
C GLU A 185 21.57 -1.45 6.77
N GLY A 186 20.59 -1.46 5.87
CA GLY A 186 20.77 -1.07 4.47
C GLY A 186 20.63 0.42 4.21
N VAL A 187 21.12 0.84 3.03
CA VAL A 187 20.93 2.19 2.51
C VAL A 187 19.82 2.17 1.48
N GLY A 188 18.69 2.81 1.79
CA GLY A 188 17.52 2.84 0.91
C GLY A 188 17.41 4.15 0.14
N LEU A 189 17.26 4.10 -1.19
CA LEU A 189 16.76 5.22 -1.99
C LEU A 189 15.33 4.92 -2.44
N VAL A 190 14.38 5.74 -2.02
CA VAL A 190 12.96 5.56 -2.34
C VAL A 190 12.43 6.73 -3.15
N VAL A 191 12.06 6.45 -4.40
CA VAL A 191 11.50 7.45 -5.32
C VAL A 191 10.00 7.61 -5.07
N GLU A 192 9.54 8.84 -4.88
CA GLU A 192 8.11 9.18 -4.73
C GLU A 192 7.80 10.46 -5.47
N ILE A 193 6.66 10.51 -6.17
CA ILE A 193 6.26 11.66 -6.98
C ILE A 193 5.40 12.64 -6.19
N ASP A 194 4.68 12.16 -5.17
CA ASP A 194 3.81 12.98 -4.32
C ASP A 194 4.60 13.55 -3.12
N PRO A 195 4.84 14.87 -3.07
CA PRO A 195 5.59 15.48 -1.98
C PRO A 195 4.90 15.32 -0.61
N HIS A 196 3.56 15.20 -0.57
CA HIS A 196 2.85 15.01 0.69
C HIS A 196 3.12 13.62 1.29
N ARG A 197 3.32 12.60 0.45
CA ARG A 197 3.66 11.25 0.90
C ARG A 197 5.06 11.19 1.50
N ILE A 198 6.02 11.89 0.89
CA ILE A 198 7.37 12.05 1.46
C ILE A 198 7.27 12.70 2.83
N GLN A 199 6.59 13.84 2.92
CA GLN A 199 6.45 14.60 4.17
C GLN A 199 5.81 13.77 5.29
N ARG A 200 4.73 13.04 4.98
CA ARG A 200 4.06 12.14 5.95
C ARG A 200 5.01 11.06 6.49
N ARG A 201 5.94 10.54 5.66
CA ARG A 201 6.89 9.49 6.08
C ARG A 201 8.02 10.04 6.95
N LEU A 202 8.43 11.29 6.72
CA LEU A 202 9.33 12.00 7.65
C LEU A 202 8.65 12.22 9.01
N GLU A 203 7.43 12.75 9.01
CA GLU A 203 6.68 13.04 10.24
C GLU A 203 6.41 11.81 11.10
N THR A 204 6.18 10.67 10.44
CA THR A 204 5.94 9.38 11.11
C THR A 204 7.20 8.56 11.34
N ALA A 205 8.39 9.12 11.08
CA ALA A 205 9.70 8.47 11.26
C ALA A 205 9.85 7.13 10.51
N TYR A 206 9.19 7.00 9.36
CA TYR A 206 9.35 5.89 8.42
C TYR A 206 10.40 6.18 7.34
N LEU A 207 10.83 7.44 7.23
CA LEU A 207 11.88 7.94 6.35
C LEU A 207 12.81 8.88 7.14
N ASP A 208 14.12 8.78 6.94
CA ASP A 208 15.10 9.57 7.70
C ASP A 208 15.36 10.94 7.08
N VAL A 209 15.63 10.97 5.78
CA VAL A 209 16.03 12.19 5.07
C VAL A 209 15.44 12.24 3.66
N VAL A 210 15.42 13.44 3.08
CA VAL A 210 15.07 13.68 1.67
C VAL A 210 16.25 14.33 0.99
N ALA A 211 16.58 13.84 -0.21
CA ALA A 211 17.59 14.42 -1.06
C ALA A 211 17.03 15.60 -1.86
N ASP A 212 17.87 16.60 -2.12
CA ASP A 212 17.47 17.78 -2.90
C ASP A 212 17.25 17.44 -4.38
N ASP A 213 18.09 16.56 -4.92
CA ASP A 213 18.02 16.05 -6.29
C ASP A 213 18.70 14.67 -6.40
N LEU A 214 18.77 14.13 -7.62
CA LEU A 214 19.36 12.82 -7.88
C LEU A 214 20.87 12.77 -7.58
N ASP A 215 21.60 13.88 -7.78
CA ASP A 215 23.05 13.91 -7.51
C ASP A 215 23.31 13.90 -6.00
N ASP A 216 22.54 14.68 -5.24
CA ASP A 216 22.56 14.66 -3.78
C ASP A 216 22.17 13.28 -3.23
N ALA A 217 21.14 12.65 -3.80
CA ALA A 217 20.70 11.31 -3.41
C ALA A 217 21.83 10.28 -3.61
N LEU A 218 22.48 10.27 -4.77
CA LEU A 218 23.56 9.33 -5.08
C LEU A 218 24.78 9.54 -4.19
N ARG A 219 25.15 10.80 -3.92
CA ARG A 219 26.24 11.13 -3.00
C ARG A 219 25.96 10.59 -1.59
N ARG A 220 24.75 10.78 -1.08
CA ARG A 220 24.35 10.24 0.24
C ARG A 220 24.36 8.72 0.25
N VAL A 221 23.87 8.09 -0.81
CA VAL A 221 23.93 6.62 -0.96
C VAL A 221 25.38 6.13 -0.88
N GLU A 222 26.30 6.73 -1.64
CA GLU A 222 27.72 6.37 -1.64
C GLU A 222 28.37 6.58 -0.26
N GLU A 223 28.16 7.74 0.36
CA GLU A 223 28.71 8.07 1.68
C GLU A 223 28.21 7.09 2.76
N SER A 224 26.91 6.78 2.79
CA SER A 224 26.32 5.89 3.80
C SER A 224 26.66 4.43 3.57
N THR A 225 26.73 3.97 2.31
CA THR A 225 27.16 2.59 2.00
C THR A 225 28.63 2.38 2.39
N ALA A 226 29.50 3.34 2.12
CA ALA A 226 30.91 3.29 2.52
C ALA A 226 31.11 3.25 4.05
N LYS A 227 30.25 3.93 4.81
CA LYS A 227 30.25 3.89 6.28
C LYS A 227 29.56 2.65 6.85
N GLY A 228 28.72 1.97 6.07
CA GLY A 228 27.87 0.90 6.54
C GLY A 228 26.80 1.38 7.54
N GLU A 229 26.30 2.60 7.33
CA GLU A 229 25.24 3.22 8.15
C GLU A 229 23.88 2.99 7.48
N GLY A 230 22.99 2.26 8.16
CA GLY A 230 21.62 2.06 7.70
C GLY A 230 20.87 3.40 7.71
N ILE A 231 20.40 3.83 6.54
CA ILE A 231 19.67 5.08 6.36
C ILE A 231 18.68 4.96 5.22
N SER A 232 17.60 5.72 5.31
CA SER A 232 16.60 5.84 4.26
C SER A 232 16.52 7.26 3.68
N ILE A 233 16.60 7.33 2.36
CA ILE A 233 16.67 8.57 1.58
C ILE A 233 15.48 8.62 0.63
N GLY A 234 14.63 9.62 0.79
CA GLY A 234 13.54 9.91 -0.13
C GLY A 234 14.03 10.78 -1.27
N LEU A 235 13.53 10.53 -2.48
CA LEU A 235 13.79 11.36 -3.65
C LEU A 235 12.47 11.72 -4.32
N LEU A 236 12.19 13.02 -4.41
CA LEU A 236 11.05 13.52 -5.17
C LEU A 236 11.30 13.31 -6.66
N GLY A 237 10.48 12.49 -7.30
CA GLY A 237 10.59 12.20 -8.72
C GLY A 237 9.66 11.08 -9.19
N ASN A 238 9.60 10.87 -10.51
CA ASN A 238 8.88 9.75 -11.09
C ASN A 238 9.82 8.54 -11.24
N ALA A 239 9.42 7.38 -10.71
CA ALA A 239 10.19 6.14 -10.82
C ALA A 239 10.50 5.75 -12.28
N ALA A 240 9.55 5.98 -13.21
CA ALA A 240 9.73 5.72 -14.63
C ALA A 240 10.64 6.73 -15.35
N ASP A 241 11.12 7.78 -14.66
CA ASP A 241 12.20 8.65 -15.14
C ASP A 241 13.51 8.40 -14.39
N ILE A 242 13.45 8.26 -13.06
CA ILE A 242 14.64 8.11 -12.21
C ILE A 242 15.34 6.77 -12.44
N LEU A 243 14.60 5.64 -12.49
CA LEU A 243 15.25 4.33 -12.64
C LEU A 243 15.95 4.19 -14.00
N PRO A 244 15.33 4.55 -15.14
CA PRO A 244 16.04 4.60 -16.43
C PRO A 244 17.24 5.55 -16.43
N GLU A 245 17.16 6.69 -15.75
CA GLU A 245 18.27 7.62 -15.63
C GLU A 245 19.45 7.03 -14.84
N LEU A 246 19.18 6.30 -13.76
CA LEU A 246 20.20 5.55 -13.01
C LEU A 246 20.87 4.46 -13.86
N VAL A 247 20.09 3.75 -14.68
CA VAL A 247 20.64 2.80 -15.67
C VAL A 247 21.58 3.52 -16.64
N ARG A 248 21.13 4.66 -17.22
CA ARG A 248 21.92 5.47 -18.16
C ARG A 248 23.23 5.97 -17.55
N ARG A 249 23.22 6.36 -16.28
CA ARG A 249 24.39 6.82 -15.52
C ARG A 249 25.35 5.71 -15.12
N GLY A 250 24.99 4.45 -15.35
CA GLY A 250 25.83 3.32 -14.95
C GLY A 250 25.82 3.07 -13.44
N VAL A 251 24.82 3.56 -12.69
CA VAL A 251 24.62 3.18 -11.28
C VAL A 251 23.98 1.78 -11.23
N THR A 252 24.35 0.93 -10.27
CA THR A 252 23.68 -0.37 -10.04
C THR A 252 23.45 -0.55 -8.55
N PRO A 253 22.19 -0.67 -8.09
CA PRO A 253 21.92 -1.03 -6.71
C PRO A 253 22.26 -2.50 -6.45
N ASP A 254 22.50 -2.88 -5.20
CA ASP A 254 22.62 -4.28 -4.81
C ASP A 254 21.24 -4.97 -4.90
N VAL A 255 20.17 -4.25 -4.57
CA VAL A 255 18.78 -4.75 -4.58
C VAL A 255 17.86 -3.71 -5.23
N VAL A 256 16.94 -4.16 -6.10
CA VAL A 256 15.89 -3.30 -6.68
C VAL A 256 14.51 -3.95 -6.60
N THR A 257 13.53 -3.16 -6.18
CA THR A 257 12.12 -3.57 -6.13
C THR A 257 11.22 -2.35 -6.38
N ASP A 258 9.90 -2.51 -6.25
CA ASP A 258 8.93 -1.45 -6.43
C ASP A 258 7.66 -1.69 -5.59
N GLN A 259 7.08 -0.62 -5.04
CA GLN A 259 5.79 -0.64 -4.36
C GLN A 259 4.90 0.56 -4.72
N THR A 260 5.07 1.12 -5.93
CA THR A 260 4.07 2.01 -6.52
C THR A 260 2.70 1.33 -6.60
N SER A 261 1.62 2.09 -6.78
CA SER A 261 0.26 1.53 -6.91
C SER A 261 -0.02 1.04 -8.34
N ALA A 262 0.88 0.24 -8.92
CA ALA A 262 0.81 -0.30 -10.27
C ALA A 262 -0.42 -1.20 -10.52
N HIS A 263 -1.06 -1.71 -9.47
CA HIS A 263 -2.24 -2.58 -9.58
C HIS A 263 -3.47 -1.85 -10.13
N ASP A 264 -3.50 -0.52 -10.02
CA ASP A 264 -4.54 0.35 -10.54
C ASP A 264 -3.88 1.43 -11.43
N PRO A 265 -4.01 1.33 -12.77
CA PRO A 265 -3.39 2.29 -13.68
C PRO A 265 -3.83 3.75 -13.50
N LEU A 266 -4.92 4.03 -12.75
CA LEU A 266 -5.30 5.40 -12.35
C LEU A 266 -4.51 5.94 -11.15
N TYR A 267 -3.63 5.14 -10.56
CA TYR A 267 -2.82 5.49 -9.39
C TYR A 267 -1.31 5.25 -9.60
N TYR A 268 -0.89 4.86 -10.79
CA TYR A 268 0.50 4.95 -11.24
C TYR A 268 0.67 6.22 -12.08
N TYR A 269 1.61 7.10 -11.72
CA TYR A 269 1.72 8.42 -12.34
C TYR A 269 2.56 8.37 -13.64
N PRO A 270 2.06 8.89 -14.77
CA PRO A 270 2.81 8.98 -16.02
C PRO A 270 4.13 9.73 -15.88
N ARG A 271 5.15 9.27 -16.61
CA ARG A 271 6.47 9.90 -16.68
C ARG A 271 6.44 11.24 -17.42
N GLY A 272 7.45 12.08 -17.20
CA GLY A 272 7.59 13.36 -17.88
C GLY A 272 6.59 14.43 -17.47
N MET A 273 5.89 14.24 -16.34
CA MET A 273 4.94 15.18 -15.76
C MET A 273 5.20 15.37 -14.27
N THR A 274 4.88 16.55 -13.77
CA THR A 274 4.78 16.80 -12.33
C THR A 274 3.57 16.10 -11.73
N PHE A 275 3.55 15.96 -10.41
CA PHE A 275 2.40 15.40 -9.69
C PHE A 275 1.09 16.13 -10.02
N ASP A 276 1.09 17.46 -9.97
CA ASP A 276 -0.12 18.27 -10.20
C ASP A 276 -0.64 18.15 -11.64
N GLU A 277 0.26 18.13 -12.63
CA GLU A 277 -0.09 17.89 -14.03
C GLU A 277 -0.73 16.51 -14.22
N ALA A 278 -0.15 15.48 -13.60
CA ALA A 278 -0.68 14.12 -13.67
C ALA A 278 -2.06 14.02 -12.97
N ILE A 279 -2.27 14.72 -11.85
CA ILE A 279 -3.59 14.82 -11.21
C ILE A 279 -4.61 15.50 -12.13
N ALA A 280 -4.24 16.60 -12.78
CA ALA A 280 -5.11 17.32 -13.71
C ALA A 280 -5.47 16.47 -14.95
N LEU A 281 -4.50 15.72 -15.49
CA LEU A 281 -4.73 14.78 -16.59
C LEU A 281 -5.69 13.67 -16.17
N ARG A 282 -5.46 13.05 -15.00
CA ARG A 282 -6.33 11.98 -14.48
C ARG A 282 -7.80 12.41 -14.35
N GLN A 283 -8.04 13.68 -14.01
CA GLN A 283 -9.40 14.22 -13.86
C GLN A 283 -10.05 14.57 -15.20
N SER A 284 -9.27 15.12 -16.13
CA SER A 284 -9.78 15.62 -17.40
C SER A 284 -9.87 14.55 -18.49
N ASP A 285 -8.91 13.62 -18.53
CA ASP A 285 -8.83 12.52 -19.50
C ASP A 285 -8.21 11.26 -18.85
N PRO A 286 -9.01 10.48 -18.10
CA PRO A 286 -8.54 9.28 -17.41
C PRO A 286 -8.09 8.17 -18.36
N GLU A 287 -8.59 8.11 -19.59
CA GLU A 287 -8.16 7.10 -20.56
C GLU A 287 -6.73 7.38 -21.05
N THR A 288 -6.45 8.63 -21.42
CA THR A 288 -5.09 9.05 -21.77
C THR A 288 -4.14 8.88 -20.57
N PHE A 289 -4.58 9.21 -19.35
CA PHE A 289 -3.80 8.97 -18.15
C PHE A 289 -3.41 7.48 -18.01
N LYS A 290 -4.38 6.56 -18.10
CA LYS A 290 -4.13 5.12 -17.98
C LYS A 290 -3.16 4.63 -19.05
N ALA A 291 -3.35 5.04 -20.31
CA ALA A 291 -2.45 4.64 -21.40
C ALA A 291 -1.00 5.07 -21.14
N GLN A 292 -0.79 6.32 -20.74
CA GLN A 292 0.55 6.83 -20.42
C GLN A 292 1.13 6.20 -19.14
N ALA A 293 0.29 5.86 -18.16
CA ALA A 293 0.71 5.16 -16.96
C ALA A 293 1.20 3.74 -17.29
N MET A 294 0.51 3.03 -18.17
CA MET A 294 0.90 1.70 -18.66
C MET A 294 2.24 1.75 -19.41
N GLU A 295 2.43 2.70 -20.33
CA GLU A 295 3.73 2.91 -21.01
C GLU A 295 4.85 3.21 -19.99
N SER A 296 4.55 4.02 -18.97
CA SER A 296 5.51 4.36 -17.91
C SER A 296 5.86 3.15 -17.05
N MET A 297 4.90 2.26 -16.75
CA MET A 297 5.13 1.00 -16.05
C MET A 297 6.03 0.06 -16.86
N ALA A 298 5.82 -0.04 -18.18
CA ALA A 298 6.70 -0.79 -19.07
C ALA A 298 8.15 -0.28 -18.98
N ARG A 299 8.35 1.03 -19.08
CA ARG A 299 9.66 1.66 -18.99
C ARG A 299 10.34 1.47 -17.63
N HIS A 300 9.58 1.50 -16.54
CA HIS A 300 10.05 1.20 -15.20
C HIS A 300 10.58 -0.25 -15.14
N VAL A 301 9.81 -1.21 -15.63
CA VAL A 301 10.21 -2.63 -15.65
C VAL A 301 11.44 -2.87 -16.52
N GLU A 302 11.55 -2.23 -17.69
CA GLU A 302 12.76 -2.29 -18.51
C GLU A 302 14.02 -1.87 -17.71
N ALA A 303 13.92 -0.83 -16.88
CA ALA A 303 15.03 -0.41 -16.02
C ALA A 303 15.33 -1.44 -14.92
N MET A 304 14.31 -2.03 -14.29
CA MET A 304 14.50 -3.12 -13.32
C MET A 304 15.21 -4.33 -13.94
N LEU A 305 14.81 -4.73 -15.15
CA LEU A 305 15.45 -5.79 -15.91
C LEU A 305 16.90 -5.46 -16.28
N ALA A 306 17.18 -4.20 -16.63
CA ALA A 306 18.54 -3.75 -16.89
C ALA A 306 19.42 -3.82 -15.63
N PHE A 307 18.90 -3.48 -14.45
CA PHE A 307 19.62 -3.68 -13.19
C PHE A 307 19.86 -5.16 -12.90
N GLN A 308 18.85 -6.01 -13.12
CA GLN A 308 18.99 -7.47 -12.97
C GLN A 308 20.13 -8.02 -13.83
N GLN A 309 20.18 -7.64 -15.11
CA GLN A 309 21.24 -8.06 -16.04
C GLN A 309 22.64 -7.58 -15.60
N ARG A 310 22.70 -6.48 -14.85
CA ARG A 310 23.95 -5.92 -14.28
C ARG A 310 24.30 -6.50 -12.90
N GLY A 311 23.50 -7.45 -12.40
CA GLY A 311 23.78 -8.20 -11.17
C GLY A 311 22.98 -7.75 -9.94
N ALA A 312 22.07 -6.77 -10.06
CA ALA A 312 21.20 -6.39 -8.96
C ALA A 312 20.19 -7.49 -8.65
N ILE A 313 19.97 -7.77 -7.36
CA ILE A 313 18.90 -8.70 -6.95
C ILE A 313 17.58 -7.97 -7.14
N THR A 314 16.78 -8.47 -8.08
CA THR A 314 15.54 -7.83 -8.49
C THR A 314 14.35 -8.69 -8.10
N PHE A 315 13.32 -8.09 -7.50
CA PHE A 315 12.08 -8.79 -7.20
C PHE A 315 10.86 -7.86 -7.23
N ASP A 316 9.70 -8.44 -7.50
CA ASP A 316 8.39 -7.77 -7.45
C ASP A 316 7.79 -7.86 -6.05
N TYR A 317 7.29 -6.73 -5.55
CA TYR A 317 6.73 -6.62 -4.21
C TYR A 317 5.20 -6.57 -4.19
N GLY A 318 4.56 -7.31 -5.10
CA GLY A 318 3.14 -7.65 -5.01
C GLY A 318 2.18 -6.54 -5.46
N ASN A 319 2.62 -5.64 -6.33
CA ASN A 319 1.78 -4.56 -6.90
C ASN A 319 1.38 -4.80 -8.36
N ASN A 320 1.70 -5.97 -8.93
CA ASN A 320 1.34 -6.36 -10.29
C ASN A 320 2.04 -5.56 -11.42
N LEU A 321 3.12 -4.82 -11.11
CA LEU A 321 3.86 -4.02 -12.08
C LEU A 321 4.35 -4.85 -13.28
N ARG A 322 4.84 -6.08 -13.04
CA ARG A 322 5.29 -6.99 -14.11
C ARG A 322 4.22 -7.33 -15.12
N GLN A 323 2.98 -7.56 -14.66
CA GLN A 323 1.87 -7.87 -15.56
C GLN A 323 1.52 -6.66 -16.42
N MET A 324 1.47 -5.47 -15.82
CA MET A 324 1.19 -4.23 -16.55
C MET A 324 2.23 -4.00 -17.66
N ALA A 325 3.52 -4.19 -17.36
CA ALA A 325 4.57 -4.09 -18.36
C ALA A 325 4.51 -5.20 -19.42
N TYR A 326 4.13 -6.43 -19.05
CA TYR A 326 3.98 -7.54 -19.99
C TYR A 326 2.88 -7.28 -21.02
N ASP A 327 1.75 -6.73 -20.55
CA ASP A 327 0.61 -6.35 -21.37
C ASP A 327 0.99 -5.24 -22.37
N GLU A 328 1.89 -4.34 -21.99
CA GLU A 328 2.50 -3.31 -22.84
C GLU A 328 3.69 -3.82 -23.71
N GLY A 329 3.96 -5.13 -23.71
CA GLY A 329 4.89 -5.75 -24.65
C GLY A 329 6.28 -6.08 -24.09
N VAL A 330 6.57 -5.82 -22.81
CA VAL A 330 7.82 -6.26 -22.16
C VAL A 330 7.74 -7.77 -21.89
N LYS A 331 8.05 -8.58 -22.91
CA LYS A 331 7.80 -10.05 -22.89
C LYS A 331 8.57 -10.80 -21.82
N ASN A 332 9.66 -10.22 -21.33
CA ASN A 332 10.49 -10.79 -20.29
C ASN A 332 10.29 -10.08 -18.92
N ALA A 333 9.18 -9.38 -18.73
CA ALA A 333 8.82 -8.72 -17.46
C ALA A 333 8.79 -9.68 -16.25
N PHE A 334 8.64 -10.99 -16.47
CA PHE A 334 8.63 -12.00 -15.43
C PHE A 334 9.99 -12.65 -15.16
N ASP A 335 11.08 -12.16 -15.74
CA ASP A 335 12.45 -12.68 -15.52
C ASP A 335 12.92 -12.49 -14.06
N TYR A 336 12.29 -11.58 -13.30
CA TYR A 336 12.48 -11.48 -11.86
C TYR A 336 11.26 -12.00 -11.07
N PRO A 337 11.48 -12.69 -9.92
CA PRO A 337 10.43 -13.37 -9.19
C PRO A 337 9.58 -12.39 -8.36
N GLY A 338 8.43 -12.88 -7.90
CA GLY A 338 7.71 -12.21 -6.82
C GLY A 338 8.35 -12.52 -5.46
N PHE A 339 8.23 -11.61 -4.50
CA PHE A 339 8.82 -11.77 -3.17
C PHE A 339 8.29 -13.00 -2.41
N VAL A 340 7.04 -13.41 -2.61
CA VAL A 340 6.45 -14.58 -1.94
C VAL A 340 7.18 -15.87 -2.32
N PRO A 341 7.24 -16.29 -3.61
CA PRO A 341 7.98 -17.49 -3.97
C PRO A 341 9.48 -17.40 -3.67
N ALA A 342 10.06 -16.19 -3.71
CA ALA A 342 11.50 -16.00 -3.50
C ALA A 342 11.91 -16.04 -2.01
N TYR A 343 11.14 -15.43 -1.12
CA TYR A 343 11.59 -15.11 0.25
C TYR A 343 10.61 -15.52 1.34
N ILE A 344 9.29 -15.32 1.14
CA ILE A 344 8.31 -15.42 2.24
C ILE A 344 7.62 -16.79 2.35
N ARG A 345 7.53 -17.56 1.26
CA ARG A 345 6.81 -18.85 1.25
C ARG A 345 7.23 -19.82 2.38
N PRO A 346 8.52 -19.96 2.74
CA PRO A 346 8.91 -20.80 3.88
C PRO A 346 8.21 -20.41 5.19
N LEU A 347 8.06 -19.12 5.48
CA LEU A 347 7.34 -18.64 6.66
C LEU A 347 5.86 -19.04 6.62
N PHE A 348 5.23 -18.95 5.43
CA PHE A 348 3.84 -19.39 5.25
C PHE A 348 3.66 -20.89 5.48
N CYS A 349 4.63 -21.73 5.11
CA CYS A 349 4.60 -23.17 5.38
C CYS A 349 4.60 -23.49 6.87
N GLU A 350 5.06 -22.58 7.73
CA GLU A 350 5.03 -22.70 9.19
C GLU A 350 3.78 -22.04 9.81
N GLY A 351 2.83 -21.55 8.99
CA GLY A 351 1.65 -20.84 9.46
C GLY A 351 1.92 -19.42 9.97
N LYS A 352 3.13 -18.88 9.74
CA LYS A 352 3.44 -17.48 10.02
C LYS A 352 2.77 -16.59 8.98
N GLY A 353 2.45 -15.37 9.40
CA GLY A 353 1.84 -14.36 8.57
C GLY A 353 1.79 -13.02 9.31
N PRO A 354 1.19 -11.98 8.73
CA PRO A 354 1.14 -10.64 9.31
C PRO A 354 0.11 -10.54 10.44
N PHE A 355 0.28 -11.38 11.48
CA PHE A 355 -0.53 -11.36 12.69
C PHE A 355 -0.42 -9.99 13.37
N ARG A 356 -1.54 -9.51 13.90
CA ARG A 356 -1.64 -8.20 14.54
C ARG A 356 -2.74 -8.18 15.58
N TRP A 357 -2.67 -7.22 16.49
CA TRP A 357 -3.70 -6.90 17.46
C TRP A 357 -3.84 -5.39 17.60
N VAL A 358 -4.95 -4.92 18.17
CA VAL A 358 -5.21 -3.49 18.39
C VAL A 358 -5.76 -3.31 19.81
N ALA A 359 -5.19 -2.37 20.55
CA ALA A 359 -5.70 -1.99 21.86
C ALA A 359 -6.88 -1.03 21.72
N LEU A 360 -8.12 -1.53 21.86
CA LEU A 360 -9.33 -0.70 21.74
C LEU A 360 -9.42 0.40 22.80
N SER A 361 -8.66 0.30 23.90
CA SER A 361 -8.53 1.35 24.90
C SER A 361 -8.02 2.66 24.30
N GLY A 362 -7.21 2.60 23.24
CA GLY A 362 -6.46 3.73 22.71
C GLY A 362 -5.27 4.16 23.59
N ASN A 363 -4.89 3.33 24.57
CA ASN A 363 -3.72 3.53 25.41
C ASN A 363 -2.54 2.70 24.86
N PRO A 364 -1.33 3.28 24.70
CA PRO A 364 -0.15 2.53 24.28
C PRO A 364 0.33 1.50 25.33
N GLU A 365 0.08 1.74 26.61
CA GLU A 365 0.31 0.78 27.72
C GLU A 365 -0.90 -0.15 27.90
#